data_AF-A0AAV2W3D9-F1
#
_entry.id   AF-A0AAV2W3D9-F1
#
_cell.length_a   1.000
_cell.length_b   1.000
_cell.length_c   1.000
_cell.angle_alpha   90.00
_cell.angle_beta   90.00
_cell.angle_gamma   90.00
#
_symmetry.space_group_name_H-M   'P 1'
#
loop_
_entity.id
_entity.type
_entity.pdbx_description
1 polymer ?
#
loop_
_entity_poly.entity_id
_entity_poly.type
_entity_poly.pdbx_seq_one_letter_code
_entity_poly.pdbx_strand_id
1 'polypeptide(L)'
;MNDQPYVQPTQPSEADGVVGCYFIEGVHYTAEDLQAGLMKGIPNRHGDDGRNGHAAFPQVLGSLLRYRFTDNHRQASFTNALSKGTNANGEYYVFNFVGILTIRGYLFYVFPKFVEADMQEKYIAPSGRARLFMAQVIAVCDTYKRRQGLGAENTNSLVEESDEPIDETELYRAVIEDFLHEGAYRSRRTVWQRNGDTDIDWDRTMDQSTPIMTRTGAPLYADYRNRAKRDDSEALIRRLQLAWVSHAAKTFNRLQLLEDVLGYPAMLRNISNESPEDIGTPEGITAILKRSRRREFFTRNRNLIDLLLLLTGQEETGTLSTSHVISHLGTAPFENVWEDVCRTVFNNDQKMLDKLKRESRPAWFSADHKTTRTTNMLIPDTICKMDDCDKWVIIDAKYYETAPNGGKNTSTVGPGIQDILKEYFYQLLLDGTCAPQKSTANVFMMPARLNLQSTHEPAQACRISGDIRFPFLQALGLGMAGSTANQHFLPIIHAELDARTAFHSYSHVSSTGGVIHRMDSQAILRTLVNYEEKATSIR
;
A
#
# COMPACT_ATOMS: atom_id res chain seq x y z
N MET A 1 25.26 13.09 54.47
CA MET A 1 24.77 14.09 53.49
C MET A 1 24.70 13.38 52.16
N ASN A 2 23.49 13.23 51.65
CA ASN A 2 23.13 12.40 50.49
C ASN A 2 23.55 13.09 49.19
N ASP A 3 24.44 12.46 48.42
CA ASP A 3 24.54 12.67 46.98
C ASP A 3 23.80 11.52 46.30
N GLN A 4 22.60 11.79 45.80
CA GLN A 4 21.94 10.91 44.84
C GLN A 4 22.42 11.26 43.44
N PRO A 5 22.86 10.28 42.63
CA PRO A 5 23.10 10.52 41.22
C PRO A 5 21.77 10.65 40.47
N TYR A 6 21.72 11.67 39.61
CA TYR A 6 20.65 11.97 38.68
C TYR A 6 20.36 10.73 37.79
N VAL A 7 19.22 10.08 38.02
CA VAL A 7 18.74 8.97 37.20
C VAL A 7 18.28 9.54 35.87
N GLN A 8 19.03 9.27 34.80
CA GLN A 8 18.55 9.48 33.43
C GLN A 8 17.24 8.69 33.25
N PRO A 9 16.21 9.24 32.57
CA PRO A 9 15.04 8.45 32.24
C PRO A 9 15.49 7.33 31.31
N THR A 10 15.47 6.10 31.84
CA THR A 10 15.60 4.86 31.08
C THR A 10 14.63 4.92 29.92
N GLN A 11 15.17 5.00 28.70
CA GLN A 11 14.38 4.69 27.51
C GLN A 11 13.78 3.28 27.69
N PRO A 12 12.50 3.06 27.37
CA PRO A 12 11.94 1.72 27.41
C PRO A 12 12.75 0.83 26.47
N SER A 13 13.26 -0.28 27.01
CA SER A 13 14.05 -1.26 26.28
C SER A 13 13.33 -1.69 25.00
N GLU A 14 14.03 -1.65 23.87
CA GLU A 14 13.61 -2.12 22.53
C GLU A 14 13.24 -3.63 22.46
N ALA A 15 13.15 -4.32 23.60
CA ALA A 15 12.98 -5.77 23.67
C ALA A 15 11.52 -6.26 23.61
N ASP A 16 10.52 -5.38 23.82
CA ASP A 16 9.11 -5.78 23.79
C ASP A 16 8.35 -5.11 22.63
N GLY A 17 8.14 -5.87 21.55
CA GLY A 17 7.21 -5.50 20.48
C GLY A 17 5.77 -5.38 21.02
N VAL A 18 4.94 -4.55 20.38
CA VAL A 18 3.51 -4.37 20.72
C VAL A 18 2.74 -5.70 20.67
N VAL A 19 3.17 -6.64 19.84
CA VAL A 19 2.63 -8.01 19.73
C VAL A 19 3.75 -9.04 19.88
N GLY A 20 3.38 -10.29 20.20
CA GLY A 20 4.35 -11.36 20.46
C GLY A 20 4.94 -12.00 19.20
N CYS A 21 4.27 -11.90 18.06
CA CYS A 21 4.69 -12.51 16.80
C CYS A 21 4.16 -11.72 15.60
N TYR A 22 4.79 -11.93 14.44
CA TYR A 22 4.26 -11.54 13.14
C TYR A 22 3.91 -12.79 12.31
N PHE A 23 2.93 -12.65 11.43
CA PHE A 23 2.33 -13.72 10.63
C PHE A 23 2.86 -13.68 9.19
N ILE A 24 2.65 -14.77 8.45
CA ILE A 24 3.05 -14.93 7.05
C ILE A 24 1.80 -15.33 6.27
N GLU A 25 1.60 -14.70 5.12
CA GLU A 25 0.54 -15.02 4.17
C GLU A 25 0.62 -16.50 3.75
N GLY A 26 -0.53 -17.17 3.61
CA GLY A 26 -0.57 -18.55 3.12
C GLY A 26 -0.27 -19.64 4.16
N VAL A 27 0.25 -19.30 5.33
CA VAL A 27 0.51 -20.25 6.43
C VAL A 27 -0.78 -20.62 7.15
N HIS A 28 -0.90 -21.90 7.55
CA HIS A 28 -2.02 -22.42 8.33
C HIS A 28 -1.87 -22.08 9.83
N TYR A 29 -2.83 -21.34 10.38
CA TYR A 29 -2.90 -20.96 11.80
C TYR A 29 -4.14 -21.55 12.48
N THR A 30 -4.06 -21.86 13.78
CA THR A 30 -5.25 -22.17 14.60
C THR A 30 -5.92 -20.90 15.13
N ALA A 31 -7.08 -21.03 15.78
CA ALA A 31 -7.71 -19.89 16.45
C ALA A 31 -6.84 -19.37 17.61
N GLU A 32 -6.17 -20.27 18.35
CA GLU A 32 -5.24 -19.91 19.43
C GLU A 32 -4.02 -19.16 18.91
N ASP A 33 -3.46 -19.59 17.77
CA ASP A 33 -2.33 -18.93 17.13
C ASP A 33 -2.62 -17.45 16.82
N LEU A 34 -3.83 -17.16 16.34
CA LEU A 34 -4.25 -15.81 16.01
C LEU A 34 -4.47 -14.92 17.25
N GLN A 35 -4.62 -15.50 18.45
CA GLN A 35 -4.66 -14.71 19.68
C GLN A 35 -3.34 -14.01 19.99
N ALA A 36 -2.22 -14.51 19.44
CA ALA A 36 -0.91 -13.89 19.60
C ALA A 36 -0.80 -12.47 18.97
N GLY A 37 -1.77 -12.08 18.13
CA GLY A 37 -1.92 -10.71 17.63
C GLY A 37 -2.48 -9.72 18.67
N LEU A 38 -2.85 -10.15 19.88
CA LEU A 38 -3.32 -9.26 20.94
C LEU A 38 -2.20 -8.31 21.38
N MET A 39 -2.49 -7.01 21.42
CA MET A 39 -1.52 -5.99 21.80
C MET A 39 -1.20 -6.02 23.31
N LYS A 40 0.09 -6.01 23.65
CA LYS A 40 0.59 -5.91 25.04
C LYS A 40 0.36 -4.50 25.60
N GLY A 41 0.03 -4.40 26.88
CA GLY A 41 0.08 -3.12 27.62
C GLY A 41 -1.01 -2.10 27.29
N ILE A 42 -2.11 -2.50 26.63
CA ILE A 42 -3.32 -1.68 26.56
C ILE A 42 -4.13 -1.94 27.83
N PRO A 43 -4.19 -1.02 28.81
CA PRO A 43 -5.02 -1.21 29.99
C PRO A 43 -6.50 -1.29 29.58
N ASN A 44 -7.29 -2.13 30.26
CA ASN A 44 -8.75 -2.02 30.29
C ASN A 44 -9.08 -0.57 30.67
N ARG A 45 -9.44 0.27 29.69
CA ARG A 45 -9.89 1.62 30.00
C ARG A 45 -11.29 1.52 30.60
N HIS A 46 -11.33 1.89 31.88
CA HIS A 46 -12.46 2.03 32.81
C HIS A 46 -12.67 0.87 33.79
N GLY A 47 -12.51 1.23 35.07
CA GLY A 47 -12.79 0.37 36.20
C GLY A 47 -14.26 -0.01 36.25
N ASP A 48 -14.47 -1.25 36.66
CA ASP A 48 -15.64 -1.79 37.36
C ASP A 48 -16.98 -1.07 37.10
N ASP A 49 -17.49 -1.29 35.88
CA ASP A 49 -18.92 -1.55 35.65
C ASP A 49 -18.96 -2.52 34.48
N GLY A 50 -19.39 -3.77 34.75
CA GLY A 50 -19.21 -4.92 33.85
C GLY A 50 -19.87 -4.79 32.47
N ARG A 51 -19.21 -4.08 31.53
CA ARG A 51 -19.39 -4.12 30.07
C ARG A 51 -18.20 -3.45 29.36
N ASN A 52 -17.44 -4.26 28.62
CA ASN A 52 -16.43 -3.93 27.59
C ASN A 52 -14.99 -3.58 28.04
N GLY A 53 -14.31 -4.58 28.62
CA GLY A 53 -12.92 -4.88 28.26
C GLY A 53 -12.86 -5.60 26.90
N HIS A 54 -11.69 -5.70 26.28
CA HIS A 54 -11.41 -6.30 24.95
C HIS A 54 -12.54 -7.16 24.34
N ALA A 55 -12.92 -6.88 23.09
CA ALA A 55 -13.88 -7.74 22.41
C ALA A 55 -13.39 -9.18 22.40
N ALA A 56 -14.31 -10.10 22.72
CA ALA A 56 -14.01 -11.52 22.72
C ALA A 56 -13.40 -11.92 21.37
N PHE A 57 -12.28 -12.66 21.40
CA PHE A 57 -11.55 -13.06 20.20
C PHE A 57 -12.44 -13.68 19.09
N PRO A 58 -13.50 -14.47 19.39
CA PRO A 58 -14.42 -14.95 18.35
C PRO A 58 -15.07 -13.84 17.50
N GLN A 59 -15.32 -12.66 18.08
CA GLN A 59 -15.85 -11.51 17.35
C GLN A 59 -14.81 -10.91 16.40
N VAL A 60 -13.56 -10.82 16.86
CA VAL A 60 -12.41 -10.36 16.04
C VAL A 60 -12.22 -11.31 14.85
N LEU A 61 -12.19 -12.61 15.12
CA LEU A 61 -12.06 -13.64 14.10
C LEU A 61 -13.21 -13.60 13.09
N GLY A 62 -14.45 -13.49 13.56
CA GLY A 62 -15.62 -13.36 12.68
C GLY A 62 -15.59 -12.13 11.78
N SER A 63 -14.92 -11.06 12.21
CA SER A 63 -14.73 -9.84 11.42
C SER A 63 -13.66 -10.01 10.36
N LEU A 64 -12.51 -10.59 10.73
CA LEU A 64 -11.42 -10.87 9.79
C LEU A 64 -11.87 -11.78 8.64
N LEU A 65 -12.71 -12.78 8.94
CA LEU A 65 -13.29 -13.70 7.94
C LEU A 65 -14.28 -13.01 6.99
N ARG A 66 -14.89 -11.89 7.40
CA ARG A 66 -15.86 -11.13 6.61
C ARG A 66 -15.22 -9.95 5.87
N TYR A 67 -14.00 -9.55 6.26
CA TYR A 67 -13.30 -8.43 5.67
C TYR A 67 -12.81 -8.78 4.27
N ARG A 68 -13.14 -7.93 3.30
CA ARG A 68 -12.95 -8.18 1.88
C ARG A 68 -12.16 -7.06 1.24
N PHE A 69 -11.26 -7.45 0.35
CA PHE A 69 -10.56 -6.57 -0.58
C PHE A 69 -11.21 -6.75 -1.95
N THR A 70 -11.68 -5.66 -2.55
CA THR A 70 -12.33 -5.67 -3.86
C THR A 70 -11.29 -5.55 -4.98
N ASP A 71 -11.41 -6.39 -6.00
CA ASP A 71 -10.58 -6.28 -7.22
C ASP A 71 -11.25 -5.33 -8.22
N ASN A 72 -10.60 -4.22 -8.52
CA ASN A 72 -11.19 -3.18 -9.37
C ASN A 72 -11.20 -3.52 -10.87
N HIS A 73 -10.43 -4.51 -11.33
CA HIS A 73 -10.53 -4.97 -12.72
C HIS A 73 -11.78 -5.82 -12.98
N ARG A 74 -12.36 -6.37 -11.92
CA ARG A 74 -13.54 -7.23 -11.95
C ARG A 74 -14.39 -6.89 -10.73
N GLN A 75 -15.27 -5.90 -10.83
CA GLN A 75 -16.20 -5.46 -9.78
C GLN A 75 -17.04 -6.58 -9.12
N ALA A 76 -16.93 -7.84 -9.58
CA ALA A 76 -17.56 -9.02 -9.02
C ALA A 76 -16.62 -9.99 -8.25
N SER A 77 -15.30 -9.76 -8.20
CA SER A 77 -14.36 -10.59 -7.43
C SER A 77 -13.78 -9.85 -6.23
N PHE A 78 -13.68 -10.58 -5.11
CA PHE A 78 -13.10 -10.09 -3.87
C PHE A 78 -12.19 -11.16 -3.27
N THR A 79 -11.19 -10.71 -2.50
CA THR A 79 -10.33 -11.56 -1.68
C THR A 79 -10.63 -11.31 -0.22
N ASN A 80 -10.94 -12.35 0.55
CA ASN A 80 -11.09 -12.21 2.00
C ASN A 80 -9.72 -12.00 2.64
N ALA A 81 -9.63 -11.16 3.68
CA ALA A 81 -8.41 -10.97 4.46
C ALA A 81 -7.92 -12.27 5.10
N LEU A 82 -8.88 -13.04 5.63
CA LEU A 82 -8.66 -14.33 6.26
C LEU A 82 -9.62 -15.37 5.67
N SER A 83 -9.09 -16.53 5.32
CA SER A 83 -9.87 -17.70 4.91
C SER A 83 -9.89 -18.75 6.02
N LYS A 84 -10.98 -19.50 6.11
CA LYS A 84 -11.11 -20.68 6.98
C LYS A 84 -11.11 -21.95 6.12
N GLY A 85 -10.33 -22.95 6.51
CA GLY A 85 -10.30 -24.28 5.90
C GLY A 85 -10.32 -25.39 6.94
N THR A 86 -10.39 -26.64 6.48
CA THR A 86 -10.32 -27.85 7.31
C THR A 86 -9.33 -28.85 6.73
N ASN A 87 -8.54 -29.48 7.60
CA ASN A 87 -7.61 -30.55 7.23
C ASN A 87 -7.64 -31.66 8.28
N ALA A 88 -6.77 -32.68 8.14
CA ALA A 88 -6.70 -33.81 9.06
C ALA A 88 -6.38 -33.43 10.52
N ASN A 89 -5.79 -32.25 10.76
CA ASN A 89 -5.41 -31.73 12.07
C ASN A 89 -6.47 -30.80 12.68
N GLY A 90 -7.57 -30.52 11.96
CA GLY A 90 -8.67 -29.68 12.42
C GLY A 90 -8.94 -28.46 11.54
N GLU A 91 -9.58 -27.46 12.11
CA GLU A 91 -9.84 -26.18 11.46
C GLU A 91 -8.54 -25.35 11.41
N TYR A 92 -8.32 -24.68 10.28
CA TYR A 92 -7.19 -23.76 10.12
C TYR A 92 -7.63 -22.47 9.45
N TYR A 93 -6.82 -21.43 9.64
CA TYR A 93 -7.01 -20.09 9.12
C TYR A 93 -5.79 -19.67 8.32
N VAL A 94 -6.02 -18.96 7.21
CA VAL A 94 -4.96 -18.50 6.31
C VAL A 94 -5.18 -17.04 5.98
N PHE A 95 -4.16 -16.21 6.17
CA PHE A 95 -4.17 -14.85 5.65
C PHE A 95 -3.98 -14.86 4.13
N ASN A 96 -4.87 -14.18 3.41
CA ASN A 96 -4.69 -13.89 1.97
C ASN A 96 -4.30 -12.42 1.74
N PHE A 97 -3.89 -11.75 2.81
CA PHE A 97 -3.55 -10.34 2.87
C PHE A 97 -2.08 -10.17 3.25
N VAL A 98 -1.45 -9.12 2.73
CA VAL A 98 -0.09 -8.72 3.09
C VAL A 98 -0.11 -7.26 3.54
N GLY A 99 0.51 -7.00 4.69
CA GLY A 99 0.57 -5.68 5.31
C GLY A 99 0.26 -5.72 6.80
N ILE A 100 -0.47 -4.72 7.30
CA ILE A 100 -0.82 -4.53 8.70
C ILE A 100 -2.34 -4.42 8.84
N LEU A 101 -2.93 -5.18 9.75
CA LEU A 101 -4.34 -5.11 10.10
C LEU A 101 -4.51 -4.76 11.58
N THR A 102 -5.42 -3.85 11.89
CA THR A 102 -5.79 -3.51 13.26
C THR A 102 -7.27 -3.68 13.48
N ILE A 103 -7.62 -4.38 14.56
CA ILE A 103 -9.01 -4.62 14.96
C ILE A 103 -9.10 -4.82 16.47
N ARG A 104 -9.86 -3.96 17.16
CA ARG A 104 -10.30 -4.15 18.56
C ARG A 104 -9.21 -4.64 19.53
N GLY A 105 -8.05 -3.99 19.51
CA GLY A 105 -6.93 -4.36 20.40
C GLY A 105 -5.98 -5.41 19.83
N TYR A 106 -6.24 -5.92 18.63
CA TYR A 106 -5.34 -6.80 17.89
C TYR A 106 -4.63 -6.06 16.77
N LEU A 107 -3.38 -6.46 16.52
CA LEU A 107 -2.49 -5.93 15.50
C LEU A 107 -1.82 -7.11 14.79
N PHE A 108 -2.07 -7.26 13.49
CA PHE A 108 -1.51 -8.34 12.68
C PHE A 108 -0.57 -7.76 11.65
N TYR A 109 0.73 -8.00 11.82
CA TYR A 109 1.69 -7.86 10.72
C TYR A 109 1.68 -9.15 9.93
N VAL A 110 1.34 -9.09 8.64
CA VAL A 110 1.29 -10.24 7.75
C VAL A 110 2.28 -10.04 6.62
N PHE A 111 3.36 -10.81 6.64
CA PHE A 111 4.44 -10.72 5.68
C PHE A 111 4.12 -11.52 4.40
N PRO A 112 4.69 -11.12 3.24
CA PRO A 112 4.61 -11.91 2.03
C PRO A 112 5.08 -13.36 2.24
N LYS A 113 4.49 -14.32 1.54
CA LYS A 113 4.78 -15.75 1.72
C LYS A 113 6.21 -16.19 1.39
N PHE A 114 6.98 -15.37 0.67
CA PHE A 114 8.39 -15.64 0.40
C PHE A 114 9.32 -15.30 1.58
N VAL A 115 8.80 -14.68 2.65
CA VAL A 115 9.57 -14.40 3.86
C VAL A 115 9.64 -15.65 4.73
N GLU A 116 10.85 -16.02 5.16
CA GLU A 116 11.08 -17.20 5.97
C GLU A 116 10.70 -16.98 7.43
N ALA A 117 10.02 -17.97 8.03
CA ALA A 117 9.76 -17.99 9.45
C ALA A 117 11.06 -18.18 10.25
N ASP A 118 11.26 -17.34 11.26
CA ASP A 118 12.41 -17.42 12.18
C ASP A 118 11.98 -17.73 13.63
N MET A 119 10.67 -17.90 13.87
CA MET A 119 10.10 -18.23 15.17
C MET A 119 9.05 -19.35 15.04
N GLN A 120 9.25 -20.44 15.80
CA GLN A 120 8.33 -21.59 15.87
C GLN A 120 7.93 -22.17 14.49
N GLU A 121 8.81 -22.04 13.49
CA GLU A 121 8.61 -22.55 12.11
C GLU A 121 7.39 -22.00 11.35
N LYS A 122 6.67 -21.02 11.90
CA LYS A 122 5.45 -20.44 11.27
C LYS A 122 5.24 -18.94 11.51
N TYR A 123 6.09 -18.30 12.31
CA TYR A 123 6.03 -16.88 12.63
C TYR A 123 7.34 -16.17 12.33
N ILE A 124 7.26 -14.84 12.31
CA ILE A 124 8.41 -13.95 12.33
C ILE A 124 8.51 -13.30 13.71
N ALA A 125 9.71 -13.25 14.27
CA ALA A 125 10.02 -12.60 15.53
C ALA A 125 9.94 -11.07 15.38
N PRO A 126 9.22 -10.36 16.28
CA PRO A 126 9.18 -8.90 16.26
C PRO A 126 10.57 -8.28 16.41
N SER A 127 10.99 -7.50 15.41
CA SER A 127 12.30 -6.83 15.39
C SER A 127 12.25 -5.55 14.55
N GLY A 128 13.18 -4.63 14.79
CA GLY A 128 13.31 -3.41 13.97
C GLY A 128 13.52 -3.72 12.48
N ARG A 129 14.31 -4.75 12.15
CA ARG A 129 14.52 -5.21 10.76
C ARG A 129 13.23 -5.68 10.11
N ALA A 130 12.40 -6.43 10.84
CA ALA A 130 11.12 -6.89 10.33
C ALA A 130 10.16 -5.71 10.07
N ARG A 131 10.12 -4.72 10.98
CA ARG A 131 9.32 -3.50 10.78
C ARG A 131 9.81 -2.65 9.60
N LEU A 132 11.12 -2.49 9.43
CA LEU A 132 11.69 -1.79 8.27
C LEU A 132 11.36 -2.50 6.95
N PHE A 133 11.37 -3.83 6.91
CA PHE A 133 10.92 -4.56 5.72
C PHE A 133 9.42 -4.39 5.50
N MET A 134 8.60 -4.41 6.56
CA MET A 134 7.17 -4.11 6.45
C MET A 134 6.93 -2.68 5.93
N ALA A 135 7.72 -1.68 6.35
CA ALA A 135 7.67 -0.33 5.81
C ALA A 135 7.86 -0.33 4.28
N GLN A 136 8.85 -1.10 3.80
CA GLN A 136 9.10 -1.28 2.38
C GLN A 136 7.91 -1.95 1.66
N VAL A 137 7.30 -2.96 2.27
CA VAL A 137 6.09 -3.63 1.75
C VAL A 137 4.92 -2.65 1.64
N ILE A 138 4.66 -1.84 2.68
CA ILE A 138 3.59 -0.82 2.64
C ILE A 138 3.86 0.23 1.56
N ALA A 139 5.09 0.71 1.42
CA ALA A 139 5.46 1.65 0.37
C ALA A 139 5.23 1.10 -1.05
N VAL A 140 5.49 -0.20 -1.25
CA VAL A 140 5.20 -0.89 -2.52
C VAL A 140 3.69 -0.99 -2.74
N CYS A 141 2.91 -1.38 -1.73
CA CYS A 141 1.45 -1.39 -1.81
C CYS A 141 0.87 -0.01 -2.14
N ASP A 142 1.36 1.06 -1.52
CA ASP A 142 0.92 2.44 -1.79
C ASP A 142 1.28 2.87 -3.21
N THR A 143 2.47 2.50 -3.69
CA THR A 143 2.91 2.78 -5.07
C THR A 143 2.02 2.03 -6.08
N TYR A 144 1.68 0.78 -5.80
CA TYR A 144 0.73 0.01 -6.60
C TYR A 144 -0.65 0.65 -6.61
N LYS A 145 -1.21 1.00 -5.43
CA LYS A 145 -2.50 1.69 -5.33
C LYS A 145 -2.50 2.97 -6.17
N ARG A 146 -1.48 3.82 -6.07
CA ARG A 146 -1.34 5.06 -6.87
C ARG A 146 -1.32 4.78 -8.37
N ARG A 147 -0.56 3.79 -8.82
CA ARG A 147 -0.47 3.40 -10.24
C ARG A 147 -1.79 2.85 -10.81
N GLN A 148 -2.61 2.20 -9.97
CA GLN A 148 -3.95 1.74 -10.33
C GLN A 148 -5.02 2.85 -10.26
N GLY A 149 -4.67 4.07 -9.84
CA GLY A 149 -5.64 5.15 -9.61
C GLY A 149 -6.44 4.98 -8.32
N LEU A 150 -5.98 4.15 -7.39
CA LEU A 150 -6.59 3.83 -6.10
C LEU A 150 -5.89 4.53 -4.92
N GLY A 151 -4.78 5.20 -5.19
CA GLY A 151 -4.09 5.99 -4.18
C GLY A 151 -4.80 7.31 -3.94
N ALA A 152 -4.78 7.78 -2.68
CA ALA A 152 -5.20 9.11 -2.29
C ALA A 152 -4.20 10.18 -2.81
N GLU A 153 -4.00 10.27 -4.13
CA GLU A 153 -3.16 11.29 -4.78
C GLU A 153 -3.68 12.70 -4.49
N ASN A 154 -4.93 12.82 -4.05
CA ASN A 154 -5.48 14.03 -3.47
C ASN A 154 -6.46 13.64 -2.36
N THR A 155 -6.46 14.39 -1.27
CA THR A 155 -7.58 14.49 -0.30
C THR A 155 -8.97 14.54 -0.95
N ASN A 156 -9.08 14.94 -2.23
CA ASN A 156 -10.31 14.86 -3.01
C ASN A 156 -10.86 13.43 -3.13
N SER A 157 -10.00 12.42 -3.29
CA SER A 157 -10.44 11.03 -3.52
C SER A 157 -11.04 10.39 -2.26
N LEU A 158 -10.67 10.85 -1.07
CA LEU A 158 -11.25 10.41 0.21
C LEU A 158 -12.63 11.05 0.48
N VAL A 159 -13.02 12.06 -0.31
CA VAL A 159 -14.21 12.88 -0.11
C VAL A 159 -15.26 12.61 -1.20
N GLU A 160 -14.93 11.84 -2.24
CA GLU A 160 -15.93 11.36 -3.20
C GLU A 160 -16.85 10.33 -2.51
N GLU A 161 -18.15 10.42 -2.77
CA GLU A 161 -19.20 9.57 -2.16
C GLU A 161 -19.01 8.09 -2.53
N SER A 162 -18.13 7.38 -1.82
CA SER A 162 -18.14 5.93 -1.75
C SER A 162 -19.03 5.50 -0.59
N ASP A 163 -19.96 4.57 -0.83
CA ASP A 163 -20.80 3.94 0.21
C ASP A 163 -19.97 3.08 1.20
N GLU A 164 -18.68 2.88 0.94
CA GLU A 164 -17.78 2.14 1.82
C GLU A 164 -17.19 3.04 2.94
N PRO A 165 -17.18 2.58 4.19
CA PRO A 165 -16.60 3.33 5.30
C PRO A 165 -15.10 3.52 5.07
N ILE A 166 -14.65 4.77 5.07
CA ILE A 166 -13.25 5.14 4.88
C ILE A 166 -12.43 4.64 6.07
N ASP A 167 -11.27 4.06 5.79
CA ASP A 167 -10.35 3.55 6.81
C ASP A 167 -9.81 4.70 7.68
N GLU A 168 -10.04 4.62 9.01
CA GLU A 168 -9.54 5.56 10.01
C GLU A 168 -8.02 5.79 9.88
N THR A 169 -7.28 4.72 9.57
CA THR A 169 -5.83 4.79 9.39
C THR A 169 -5.44 5.62 8.17
N GLU A 170 -6.22 5.57 7.08
CA GLU A 170 -5.99 6.40 5.90
C GLU A 170 -6.29 7.89 6.19
N LEU A 171 -7.34 8.19 6.97
CA LEU A 171 -7.64 9.55 7.41
C LEU A 171 -6.52 10.13 8.30
N TYR A 172 -5.99 9.32 9.22
CA TYR A 172 -4.85 9.70 10.07
C TYR A 172 -3.56 9.93 9.28
N ARG A 173 -3.29 9.11 8.26
CA ARG A 173 -2.18 9.37 7.36
C ARG A 173 -2.38 10.66 6.59
N ALA A 174 -3.55 10.86 5.99
CA ALA A 174 -3.85 12.04 5.19
C ALA A 174 -3.68 13.35 5.98
N VAL A 175 -4.10 13.40 7.25
CA VAL A 175 -3.99 14.63 8.06
C VAL A 175 -2.54 14.91 8.46
N ILE A 176 -1.75 13.87 8.72
CA ILE A 176 -0.32 13.99 9.00
C ILE A 176 0.44 14.42 7.73
N GLU A 177 0.17 13.78 6.60
CA GLU A 177 0.81 14.06 5.31
C GLU A 177 0.50 15.50 4.85
N ASP A 178 -0.75 15.99 4.91
CA ASP A 178 -1.06 17.41 4.62
C ASP A 178 -0.26 18.35 5.53
N PHE A 179 -0.21 18.05 6.84
CA PHE A 179 0.52 18.89 7.79
C PHE A 179 2.04 18.90 7.50
N LEU A 180 2.63 17.76 7.16
CA LEU A 180 4.05 17.66 6.85
C LEU A 180 4.40 18.38 5.54
N HIS A 181 3.54 18.28 4.53
CA HIS A 181 3.77 18.93 3.23
C HIS A 181 3.55 20.44 3.27
N GLU A 182 2.49 20.88 3.94
CA GLU A 182 1.96 22.21 3.77
C GLU A 182 1.81 23.02 5.07
N GLY A 183 2.13 22.40 6.22
CA GLY A 183 2.10 23.02 7.54
C GLY A 183 0.70 23.26 8.08
N ALA A 184 0.64 23.91 9.24
CA ALA A 184 -0.64 24.22 9.90
C ALA A 184 -1.50 25.21 9.10
N TYR A 185 -2.82 25.02 9.20
CA TYR A 185 -3.87 25.80 8.54
C TYR A 185 -3.66 27.30 8.76
N ARG A 186 -3.81 28.04 7.66
CA ARG A 186 -3.80 29.50 7.61
C ARG A 186 -4.83 29.95 6.59
N SER A 187 -5.71 30.86 7.01
CA SER A 187 -6.60 31.51 6.06
C SER A 187 -5.86 32.66 5.39
N ARG A 188 -5.94 32.77 4.06
CA ARG A 188 -5.42 33.94 3.33
C ARG A 188 -6.43 35.08 3.26
N ARG A 189 -7.53 35.00 4.00
CA ARG A 189 -8.61 35.97 3.93
C ARG A 189 -8.21 37.25 4.65
N THR A 190 -8.17 38.34 3.90
CA THR A 190 -8.14 39.68 4.48
C THR A 190 -9.56 40.00 4.94
N VAL A 191 -9.78 40.11 6.25
CA VAL A 191 -11.04 40.58 6.82
C VAL A 191 -10.88 42.07 7.11
N TRP A 192 -11.92 42.88 6.91
CA TRP A 192 -11.89 44.31 7.25
C TRP A 192 -12.85 44.60 8.39
N GLN A 193 -12.37 45.33 9.40
CA GLN A 193 -13.17 45.79 10.54
C GLN A 193 -13.50 47.28 10.36
N ARG A 194 -14.60 47.74 10.97
CA ARG A 194 -14.94 49.17 11.10
C ARG A 194 -14.33 49.68 12.40
N ASN A 195 -13.58 50.78 12.33
CA ASN A 195 -12.94 51.44 13.47
C ASN A 195 -12.07 50.49 14.32
N GLY A 196 -11.26 49.65 13.67
CA GLY A 196 -10.34 48.75 14.34
C GLY A 196 -8.97 49.39 14.63
N ASP A 197 -8.18 48.76 15.49
CA ASP A 197 -6.88 49.29 15.94
C ASP A 197 -5.68 48.94 15.02
N THR A 198 -5.94 48.57 13.76
CA THR A 198 -4.91 48.19 12.78
C THR A 198 -4.76 49.25 11.68
N ASP A 199 -3.85 49.06 10.73
CA ASP A 199 -3.66 50.03 9.63
C ASP A 199 -4.98 50.30 8.89
N ILE A 200 -5.27 51.59 8.70
CA ILE A 200 -6.46 52.10 8.02
C ILE A 200 -6.30 51.84 6.52
N ASP A 201 -7.30 51.20 5.93
CA ASP A 201 -7.45 51.05 4.48
C ASP A 201 -8.12 52.31 3.93
N TRP A 202 -7.30 53.33 3.63
CA TRP A 202 -7.77 54.65 3.22
C TRP A 202 -8.57 54.62 1.93
N ASP A 203 -8.12 53.87 0.92
CA ASP A 203 -8.82 53.75 -0.37
C ASP A 203 -10.27 53.28 -0.14
N ARG A 204 -10.43 52.22 0.66
CA ARG A 204 -11.76 51.65 0.94
C ARG A 204 -12.59 52.51 1.89
N THR A 205 -11.94 53.25 2.79
CA THR A 205 -12.59 54.21 3.69
C THR A 205 -13.16 55.39 2.89
N MET A 206 -12.40 55.90 1.92
CA MET A 206 -12.87 56.97 1.03
C MET A 206 -14.04 56.51 0.15
N ASP A 207 -14.00 55.27 -0.36
CA ASP A 207 -15.05 54.72 -1.22
C ASP A 207 -16.36 54.39 -0.50
N GLN A 208 -16.30 53.98 0.78
CA GLN A 208 -17.45 53.39 1.49
C GLN A 208 -17.98 54.22 2.65
N SER A 209 -17.31 55.30 3.03
CA SER A 209 -17.69 56.13 4.17
C SER A 209 -17.89 57.57 3.73
N THR A 210 -18.99 58.19 4.17
CA THR A 210 -19.27 59.58 3.84
C THR A 210 -18.47 60.50 4.76
N PRO A 211 -17.55 61.32 4.23
CA PRO A 211 -16.77 62.24 5.06
C PRO A 211 -17.64 63.39 5.58
N ILE A 212 -17.39 63.78 6.83
CA ILE A 212 -17.92 65.01 7.44
C ILE A 212 -16.96 66.15 7.08
N MET A 213 -17.46 67.18 6.41
CA MET A 213 -16.64 68.33 6.03
C MET A 213 -16.44 69.27 7.22
N THR A 214 -15.17 69.57 7.52
CA THR A 214 -14.84 70.58 8.53
C THR A 214 -15.06 72.00 7.98
N ARG A 215 -15.14 73.01 8.86
CA ARG A 215 -15.34 74.42 8.48
C ARG A 215 -14.22 74.99 7.59
N THR A 216 -13.07 74.33 7.57
CA THR A 216 -11.91 74.65 6.71
C THR A 216 -11.89 73.85 5.40
N GLY A 217 -12.90 73.01 5.14
CA GLY A 217 -13.03 72.22 3.91
C GLY A 217 -12.29 70.88 3.91
N ALA A 218 -11.64 70.48 5.02
CA ALA A 218 -10.96 69.19 5.09
C ALA A 218 -11.96 68.05 5.43
N PRO A 219 -11.89 66.90 4.74
CA PRO A 219 -12.74 65.74 5.01
C PRO A 219 -12.34 65.02 6.30
N LEU A 220 -13.31 64.76 7.17
CA LEU A 220 -13.14 63.98 8.39
C LEU A 220 -13.98 62.69 8.31
N TYR A 221 -13.32 61.53 8.35
CA TYR A 221 -14.01 60.24 8.34
C TYR A 221 -14.30 59.80 9.78
N ALA A 222 -15.57 59.89 10.19
CA ALA A 222 -16.03 59.44 11.51
C ALA A 222 -15.97 57.91 11.66
N ASP A 223 -16.09 57.20 10.53
CA ASP A 223 -15.91 55.77 10.43
C ASP A 223 -14.83 55.45 9.40
N TYR A 224 -13.94 54.54 9.75
CA TYR A 224 -12.86 54.08 8.90
C TYR A 224 -12.82 52.55 8.85
N ARG A 225 -12.24 52.02 7.78
CA ARG A 225 -12.05 50.58 7.56
C ARG A 225 -10.59 50.23 7.85
N ASN A 226 -10.37 49.16 8.61
CA ASN A 226 -9.02 48.66 8.91
C ASN A 226 -8.90 47.21 8.45
N ARG A 227 -7.67 46.79 8.17
CA ARG A 227 -7.38 45.38 7.89
C ARG A 227 -7.40 44.59 9.20
N ALA A 228 -8.44 43.81 9.44
CA ALA A 228 -8.62 43.05 10.69
C ALA A 228 -7.56 41.96 10.87
N LYS A 229 -7.19 41.71 12.13
CA LYS A 229 -6.22 40.69 12.54
C LYS A 229 -6.98 39.46 13.07
N ARG A 230 -6.81 38.32 12.37
CA ARG A 230 -7.27 36.94 12.66
C ARG A 230 -8.79 36.69 12.73
N ASP A 231 -9.22 35.67 11.98
CA ASP A 231 -10.56 35.06 12.07
C ASP A 231 -10.54 34.02 13.22
N ASP A 232 -11.45 34.12 14.19
CA ASP A 232 -11.56 33.11 15.28
C ASP A 232 -11.78 31.69 14.72
N SER A 233 -12.45 31.60 13.57
CA SER A 233 -12.66 30.34 12.85
C SER A 233 -11.34 29.76 12.35
N GLU A 234 -10.40 30.60 11.92
CA GLU A 234 -9.06 30.16 11.52
C GLU A 234 -8.28 29.60 12.71
N ALA A 235 -8.33 30.28 13.86
CA ALA A 235 -7.67 29.82 15.07
C ALA A 235 -8.23 28.46 15.53
N LEU A 236 -9.55 28.27 15.44
CA LEU A 236 -10.21 27.01 15.78
C LEU A 236 -9.82 25.88 14.81
N ILE A 237 -9.92 26.08 13.50
CA ILE A 237 -9.57 25.05 12.49
C ILE A 237 -8.10 24.65 12.62
N ARG A 238 -7.22 25.64 12.86
CA ARG A 238 -5.80 25.39 13.12
C ARG A 238 -5.60 24.54 14.36
N ARG A 239 -6.23 24.89 15.50
CA ARG A 239 -6.15 24.09 16.74
C ARG A 239 -6.65 22.66 16.50
N LEU A 240 -7.76 22.52 15.78
CA LEU A 240 -8.35 21.23 15.45
C LEU A 240 -7.42 20.37 14.60
N GLN A 241 -6.82 20.93 13.53
CA GLN A 241 -5.84 20.21 12.73
C GLN A 241 -4.66 19.72 13.60
N LEU A 242 -4.10 20.61 14.43
CA LEU A 242 -2.95 20.24 15.28
C LEU A 242 -3.31 19.17 16.32
N ALA A 243 -4.52 19.21 16.88
CA ALA A 243 -5.03 18.19 17.78
C ALA A 243 -5.18 16.84 17.08
N TRP A 244 -5.75 16.79 15.87
CA TRP A 244 -5.85 15.56 15.07
C TRP A 244 -4.49 15.01 14.65
N VAL A 245 -3.54 15.85 14.23
CA VAL A 245 -2.16 15.42 13.92
C VAL A 245 -1.50 14.80 15.15
N SER A 246 -1.63 15.45 16.32
CA SER A 246 -1.09 14.94 17.59
C SER A 246 -1.76 13.62 17.99
N HIS A 247 -3.09 13.52 17.85
CA HIS A 247 -3.87 12.32 18.12
C HIS A 247 -3.43 11.15 17.21
N ALA A 248 -3.42 11.35 15.89
CA ALA A 248 -2.99 10.38 14.90
C ALA A 248 -1.56 9.88 15.17
N ALA A 249 -0.64 10.80 15.47
CA ALA A 249 0.74 10.45 15.77
C ALA A 249 0.87 9.61 17.06
N LYS A 250 0.12 9.96 18.11
CA LYS A 250 0.06 9.16 19.36
C LYS A 250 -0.53 7.77 19.10
N THR A 251 -1.56 7.67 18.26
CA THR A 251 -2.19 6.41 17.87
C THR A 251 -1.20 5.51 17.12
N PHE A 252 -0.54 6.01 16.07
CA PHE A 252 0.48 5.24 15.36
C PHE A 252 1.68 4.87 16.25
N ASN A 253 2.06 5.74 17.19
CA ASN A 253 3.15 5.45 18.12
C ASN A 253 2.80 4.28 19.04
N ARG A 254 1.58 4.24 19.58
CA ARG A 254 1.09 3.12 20.41
C ARG A 254 1.12 1.80 19.64
N LEU A 255 0.96 1.84 18.33
CA LEU A 255 1.00 0.67 17.44
C LEU A 255 2.42 0.33 16.95
N GLN A 256 3.46 1.06 17.37
CA GLN A 256 4.82 0.98 16.83
C GLN A 256 4.89 1.18 15.30
N LEU A 257 3.94 1.95 14.74
CA LEU A 257 3.86 2.26 13.31
C LEU A 257 4.49 3.62 12.96
N LEU A 258 4.52 4.56 13.91
CA LEU A 258 4.83 5.97 13.63
C LEU A 258 6.18 6.16 12.93
N GLU A 259 7.26 5.70 13.56
CA GLU A 259 8.63 5.93 13.08
C GLU A 259 9.08 4.78 12.16
N ASP A 260 9.04 3.55 12.66
CA ASP A 260 9.64 2.40 11.98
C ASP A 260 8.93 1.98 10.69
N VAL A 261 7.61 2.19 10.58
CA VAL A 261 6.81 1.77 9.43
C VAL A 261 6.41 2.95 8.55
N LEU A 262 5.89 4.02 9.15
CA LEU A 262 5.38 5.18 8.43
C LEU A 262 6.44 6.28 8.22
N GLY A 263 7.57 6.24 8.95
CA GLY A 263 8.65 7.23 8.80
C GLY A 263 8.30 8.63 9.30
N TYR A 264 7.25 8.77 10.12
CA TYR A 264 6.81 10.07 10.62
C TYR A 264 7.63 10.53 11.83
N PRO A 265 7.97 11.83 11.96
CA PRO A 265 8.75 12.33 13.08
C PRO A 265 8.06 12.15 14.45
N ALA A 266 8.80 11.66 15.44
CA ALA A 266 8.31 11.49 16.82
C ALA A 266 7.78 12.78 17.47
N MET A 267 8.24 13.96 17.00
CA MET A 267 7.80 15.26 17.49
C MET A 267 6.32 15.55 17.22
N LEU A 268 5.72 14.90 16.21
CA LEU A 268 4.30 15.08 15.87
C LEU A 268 3.36 14.79 17.05
N ARG A 269 3.77 13.85 17.93
CA ARG A 269 3.03 13.47 19.15
C ARG A 269 2.81 14.63 20.12
N ASN A 270 3.64 15.67 20.06
CA ASN A 270 3.64 16.78 21.01
C ASN A 270 3.37 18.14 20.34
N ILE A 271 2.83 18.15 19.12
CA ILE A 271 2.50 19.40 18.41
C ILE A 271 1.28 20.10 19.02
N SER A 272 0.37 19.33 19.63
CA SER A 272 -0.76 19.84 20.40
C SER A 272 -0.86 19.11 21.74
N ASN A 273 -1.16 19.89 22.78
CA ASN A 273 -1.50 19.40 24.11
C ASN A 273 -3.01 19.13 24.27
N GLU A 274 -3.83 19.63 23.35
CA GLU A 274 -5.28 19.47 23.32
C GLU A 274 -5.66 18.20 22.53
N SER A 275 -6.64 17.42 23.00
CA SER A 275 -7.33 16.41 22.19
C SER A 275 -8.40 17.07 21.29
N PRO A 276 -8.87 16.39 20.23
CA PRO A 276 -10.00 16.90 19.44
C PRO A 276 -11.25 17.20 20.28
N GLU A 277 -11.46 16.44 21.36
CA GLU A 277 -12.61 16.57 22.28
C GLU A 277 -12.48 17.81 23.18
N ASP A 278 -11.26 18.21 23.55
CA ASP A 278 -11.00 19.41 24.37
C ASP A 278 -11.39 20.71 23.63
N ILE A 279 -11.46 20.69 22.30
CA ILE A 279 -11.68 21.88 21.47
C ILE A 279 -13.16 22.27 21.41
N GLY A 280 -14.08 21.31 21.45
CA GLY A 280 -15.51 21.54 21.38
C GLY A 280 -16.31 20.27 21.06
N THR A 281 -17.65 20.37 21.10
CA THR A 281 -18.50 19.21 20.79
C THR A 281 -18.45 18.87 19.29
N PRO A 282 -18.62 17.59 18.89
CA PRO A 282 -18.61 17.17 17.49
C PRO A 282 -19.61 17.95 16.63
N GLU A 283 -20.81 18.24 17.14
CA GLU A 283 -21.85 18.99 16.43
C GLU A 283 -21.43 20.44 16.23
N GLY A 284 -20.85 21.06 17.27
CA GLY A 284 -20.35 22.43 17.23
C GLY A 284 -19.21 22.58 16.23
N ILE A 285 -18.22 21.67 16.30
CA ILE A 285 -17.10 21.62 15.37
C ILE A 285 -17.59 21.41 13.94
N THR A 286 -18.49 20.45 13.71
CA THR A 286 -19.07 20.16 12.39
C THR A 286 -19.77 21.38 11.80
N ALA A 287 -20.56 22.10 12.60
CA ALA A 287 -21.26 23.31 12.15
C ALA A 287 -20.26 24.41 11.72
N ILE A 288 -19.18 24.59 12.48
CA ILE A 288 -18.13 25.58 12.18
C ILE A 288 -17.34 25.18 10.94
N LEU A 289 -16.96 23.91 10.80
CA LEU A 289 -16.26 23.41 9.63
C LEU A 289 -17.11 23.54 8.37
N LYS A 290 -18.39 23.13 8.39
CA LYS A 290 -19.32 23.30 7.24
C LYS A 290 -19.48 24.77 6.86
N ARG A 291 -19.57 25.68 7.84
CA ARG A 291 -19.65 27.13 7.59
C ARG A 291 -18.38 27.68 6.96
N SER A 292 -17.22 27.23 7.45
CA SER A 292 -15.90 27.66 6.98
C SER A 292 -15.61 27.12 5.58
N ARG A 293 -15.95 25.86 5.32
CA ARG A 293 -15.89 25.22 4.00
C ARG A 293 -16.61 26.03 2.92
N ARG A 294 -17.84 26.50 3.19
CA ARG A 294 -18.64 27.31 2.24
C ARG A 294 -18.01 28.67 1.93
N ARG A 295 -17.10 29.15 2.77
CA ARG A 295 -16.48 30.47 2.69
C ARG A 295 -15.03 30.42 2.22
N GLU A 296 -14.47 29.23 2.10
CA GLU A 296 -13.09 28.98 1.68
C GLU A 296 -13.06 28.65 0.19
N PHE A 297 -12.14 29.30 -0.53
CA PHE A 297 -12.00 29.15 -1.97
C PHE A 297 -10.69 28.47 -2.35
N PHE A 298 -9.70 28.45 -1.43
CA PHE A 298 -8.45 27.77 -1.69
C PHE A 298 -8.62 26.25 -1.62
N THR A 299 -8.31 25.55 -2.71
CA THR A 299 -8.55 24.12 -2.87
C THR A 299 -7.98 23.30 -1.72
N ARG A 300 -6.72 23.52 -1.33
CA ARG A 300 -6.10 22.81 -0.19
C ARG A 300 -6.87 23.02 1.11
N ASN A 301 -7.25 24.27 1.43
CA ASN A 301 -7.96 24.56 2.68
C ASN A 301 -9.36 23.92 2.69
N ARG A 302 -10.06 23.91 1.54
CA ARG A 302 -11.33 23.19 1.40
C ARG A 302 -11.15 21.70 1.68
N ASN A 303 -10.12 21.12 1.09
CA ASN A 303 -9.81 19.70 1.24
C ASN A 303 -9.44 19.32 2.67
N LEU A 304 -8.63 20.13 3.34
CA LEU A 304 -8.30 19.92 4.75
C LEU A 304 -9.56 20.03 5.63
N ILE A 305 -10.44 21.00 5.36
CA ILE A 305 -11.71 21.12 6.09
C ILE A 305 -12.58 19.88 5.85
N ASP A 306 -12.59 19.33 4.64
CA ASP A 306 -13.34 18.10 4.31
C ASP A 306 -12.77 16.88 5.03
N LEU A 307 -11.45 16.76 5.09
CA LEU A 307 -10.76 15.74 5.88
C LEU A 307 -11.08 15.86 7.37
N LEU A 308 -11.05 17.08 7.92
CA LEU A 308 -11.41 17.33 9.32
C LEU A 308 -12.88 17.00 9.60
N LEU A 309 -13.78 17.27 8.65
CA LEU A 309 -15.19 16.89 8.75
C LEU A 309 -15.36 15.38 8.85
N LEU A 310 -14.65 14.61 8.02
CA LEU A 310 -14.66 13.15 8.05
C LEU A 310 -14.15 12.63 9.41
N LEU A 311 -13.04 13.15 9.89
CA LEU A 311 -12.48 12.79 11.21
C LEU A 311 -13.43 13.11 12.36
N THR A 312 -14.11 14.27 12.33
CA THR A 312 -15.07 14.66 13.38
C THR A 312 -16.38 13.90 13.34
N GLY A 313 -16.75 13.35 12.18
CA GLY A 313 -17.97 12.56 11.99
C GLY A 313 -17.82 11.10 12.43
N GLN A 314 -16.59 10.63 12.68
CA GLN A 314 -16.36 9.34 13.32
C GLN A 314 -16.67 9.52 14.81
N GLU A 315 -17.87 9.15 15.26
CA GLU A 315 -18.19 9.13 16.68
C GLU A 315 -17.24 8.15 17.41
N GLU A 316 -16.38 8.67 18.30
CA GLU A 316 -15.68 7.85 19.32
C GLU A 316 -16.66 7.26 20.37
N THR A 317 -17.94 7.62 20.30
CA THR A 317 -18.99 7.20 21.22
C THR A 317 -19.81 6.03 20.69
N GLY A 318 -19.29 4.81 20.85
CA GLY A 318 -20.06 3.65 21.34
C GLY A 318 -21.33 3.18 20.60
N THR A 319 -21.71 3.68 19.43
CA THR A 319 -22.90 3.19 18.71
C THR A 319 -22.74 3.21 17.18
N LEU A 320 -21.55 2.84 16.69
CA LEU A 320 -21.43 2.37 15.31
C LEU A 320 -21.94 0.92 15.23
N SER A 321 -23.05 0.78 14.51
CA SER A 321 -23.68 -0.46 14.06
C SER A 321 -22.66 -1.55 13.69
N THR A 322 -22.50 -2.54 14.58
CA THR A 322 -22.21 -3.99 14.39
C THR A 322 -21.37 -4.50 13.19
N SER A 323 -20.57 -3.67 12.54
CA SER A 323 -19.46 -4.08 11.68
C SER A 323 -18.19 -3.51 12.29
N HIS A 324 -17.26 -4.40 12.60
CA HIS A 324 -16.05 -4.08 13.33
C HIS A 324 -15.17 -3.25 12.39
N VAL A 325 -14.89 -1.99 12.72
CA VAL A 325 -14.01 -1.13 11.90
C VAL A 325 -12.63 -1.77 11.90
N ILE A 326 -12.32 -2.48 10.81
CA ILE A 326 -11.00 -3.03 10.54
C ILE A 326 -10.26 -1.93 9.79
N SER A 327 -9.11 -1.56 10.32
CA SER A 327 -8.16 -0.68 9.65
C SER A 327 -7.02 -1.50 9.08
N HIS A 328 -6.50 -1.10 7.93
CA HIS A 328 -5.45 -1.82 7.24
C HIS A 328 -4.44 -0.90 6.55
N LEU A 329 -3.22 -1.39 6.42
CA LEU A 329 -2.19 -0.86 5.52
C LEU A 329 -1.68 -2.04 4.71
N GLY A 330 -1.85 -2.03 3.40
CA GLY A 330 -1.46 -3.17 2.55
C GLY A 330 -2.53 -3.51 1.53
N THR A 331 -2.52 -4.75 1.05
CA THR A 331 -3.47 -5.19 0.02
C THR A 331 -3.66 -6.71 0.00
N ALA A 332 -4.74 -7.14 -0.68
CA ALA A 332 -4.99 -8.52 -1.06
C ALA A 332 -5.69 -8.55 -2.44
N PRO A 333 -5.31 -9.47 -3.36
CA PRO A 333 -4.17 -10.37 -3.26
C PRO A 333 -2.85 -9.64 -3.53
N PHE A 334 -1.76 -10.09 -2.90
CA PHE A 334 -0.43 -9.48 -3.08
C PHE A 334 0.23 -9.89 -4.43
N GLU A 335 -0.29 -10.92 -5.10
CA GLU A 335 0.21 -11.35 -6.42
C GLU A 335 0.17 -10.22 -7.46
N ASN A 336 -0.91 -9.43 -7.47
CA ASN A 336 -1.06 -8.29 -8.39
C ASN A 336 0.01 -7.21 -8.18
N VAL A 337 0.44 -7.03 -6.91
CA VAL A 337 1.54 -6.13 -6.57
C VAL A 337 2.85 -6.68 -7.13
N TRP A 338 3.10 -7.98 -6.95
CA TRP A 338 4.29 -8.64 -7.48
C TRP A 338 4.38 -8.56 -9.02
N GLU A 339 3.26 -8.78 -9.71
CA GLU A 339 3.15 -8.60 -11.16
C GLU A 339 3.54 -7.18 -11.60
N ASP A 340 2.99 -6.16 -10.94
CA ASP A 340 3.29 -4.76 -11.29
C ASP A 340 4.72 -4.33 -10.93
N VAL A 341 5.29 -4.91 -9.86
CA VAL A 341 6.71 -4.77 -9.52
C VAL A 341 7.56 -5.31 -10.67
N CYS A 342 7.32 -6.54 -11.14
CA CYS A 342 8.04 -7.12 -12.26
C CYS A 342 7.90 -6.28 -13.53
N ARG A 343 6.66 -5.87 -13.85
CA ARG A 343 6.35 -5.04 -15.02
C ARG A 343 7.14 -3.74 -15.06
N THR A 344 7.31 -3.11 -13.89
CA THR A 344 8.01 -1.83 -13.76
C THR A 344 9.52 -2.02 -13.76
N VAL A 345 10.03 -2.99 -13.01
CA VAL A 345 11.48 -3.27 -12.90
C VAL A 345 12.08 -3.66 -14.25
N PHE A 346 11.38 -4.49 -15.02
CA PHE A 346 11.84 -4.95 -16.34
C PHE A 346 11.41 -4.03 -17.50
N ASN A 347 10.86 -2.85 -17.19
CA ASN A 347 10.48 -1.84 -18.17
C ASN A 347 9.61 -2.41 -19.32
N ASN A 348 8.44 -2.93 -18.95
CA ASN A 348 7.50 -3.55 -19.90
C ASN A 348 7.23 -2.68 -21.14
N ASP A 349 7.34 -3.28 -22.33
CA ASP A 349 6.95 -2.66 -23.58
C ASP A 349 5.43 -2.67 -23.72
N GLN A 350 4.80 -1.61 -23.23
CA GLN A 350 3.35 -1.46 -23.26
C GLN A 350 2.77 -1.49 -24.68
N LYS A 351 3.49 -0.96 -25.68
CA LYS A 351 3.02 -0.95 -27.07
C LYS A 351 2.96 -2.36 -27.62
N MET A 352 3.99 -3.16 -27.34
CA MET A 352 4.05 -4.55 -27.74
C MET A 352 2.98 -5.37 -27.02
N LEU A 353 2.84 -5.17 -25.71
CA LEU A 353 1.79 -5.80 -24.92
C LEU A 353 0.40 -5.52 -25.51
N ASP A 354 0.08 -4.25 -25.78
CA ASP A 354 -1.19 -3.84 -26.38
C ASP A 354 -1.43 -4.42 -27.78
N LYS A 355 -0.35 -4.63 -28.56
CA LYS A 355 -0.42 -5.34 -29.84
C LYS A 355 -0.82 -6.79 -29.63
N LEU A 356 -0.16 -7.50 -28.72
CA LEU A 356 -0.52 -8.86 -28.37
C LEU A 356 -1.95 -8.97 -27.82
N LYS A 357 -2.41 -8.02 -27.01
CA LYS A 357 -3.81 -7.99 -26.52
C LYS A 357 -4.83 -7.99 -27.65
N ARG A 358 -4.53 -7.31 -28.77
CA ARG A 358 -5.42 -7.30 -29.94
C ARG A 358 -5.40 -8.63 -30.67
N GLU A 359 -4.21 -9.22 -30.81
CA GLU A 359 -4.00 -10.46 -31.56
C GLU A 359 -4.43 -11.73 -30.78
N SER A 360 -4.42 -11.68 -29.44
CA SER A 360 -4.81 -12.80 -28.57
C SER A 360 -6.32 -13.01 -28.45
N ARG A 361 -7.16 -12.20 -29.12
CA ARG A 361 -8.61 -12.26 -28.96
C ARG A 361 -9.20 -13.44 -29.74
N PRO A 362 -9.75 -14.46 -29.07
CA PRO A 362 -10.41 -15.55 -29.78
C PRO A 362 -11.71 -15.05 -30.44
N ALA A 363 -11.92 -15.49 -31.67
CA ALA A 363 -13.17 -15.27 -32.41
C ALA A 363 -14.01 -16.55 -32.37
N TRP A 364 -15.19 -16.46 -31.76
CA TRP A 364 -16.14 -17.56 -31.72
C TRP A 364 -17.10 -17.45 -32.90
N PHE A 365 -17.10 -18.43 -33.79
CA PHE A 365 -18.02 -18.48 -34.93
C PHE A 365 -19.21 -19.38 -34.62
N SER A 366 -20.42 -18.91 -34.92
CA SER A 366 -21.60 -19.77 -35.00
C SER A 366 -21.47 -20.77 -36.15
N ALA A 367 -22.29 -21.82 -36.15
CA ALA A 367 -22.27 -22.87 -37.19
C ALA A 367 -22.55 -22.33 -38.60
N ASP A 368 -23.21 -21.17 -38.71
CA ASP A 368 -23.42 -20.46 -39.98
C ASP A 368 -22.24 -19.55 -40.39
N HIS A 369 -21.16 -19.52 -39.58
CA HIS A 369 -19.97 -18.69 -39.71
C HIS A 369 -20.21 -17.16 -39.77
N LYS A 370 -21.38 -16.67 -39.35
CA LYS A 370 -21.77 -15.26 -39.49
C LYS A 370 -21.73 -14.44 -38.21
N THR A 371 -21.91 -15.08 -37.05
CA THR A 371 -21.96 -14.38 -35.77
C THR A 371 -20.64 -14.58 -35.05
N THR A 372 -20.00 -13.48 -34.66
CA THR A 372 -18.75 -13.51 -33.90
C THR A 372 -18.96 -12.98 -32.49
N ARG A 373 -18.57 -13.77 -31.48
CA ARG A 373 -18.41 -13.28 -30.10
C ARG A 373 -16.94 -13.25 -29.75
N THR A 374 -16.51 -12.22 -29.04
CA THR A 374 -15.16 -12.13 -28.48
C THR A 374 -15.21 -12.47 -26.98
N THR A 375 -14.15 -13.09 -26.46
CA THR A 375 -14.03 -13.46 -25.04
C THR A 375 -12.72 -12.95 -24.46
N ASN A 376 -12.44 -13.33 -23.21
CA ASN A 376 -11.25 -12.93 -22.46
C ASN A 376 -9.95 -13.23 -23.23
N MET A 377 -8.99 -12.32 -23.05
CA MET A 377 -7.66 -12.36 -23.67
C MET A 377 -6.69 -13.15 -22.81
N LEU A 378 -5.69 -13.75 -23.45
CA LEU A 378 -4.57 -14.42 -22.79
C LEU A 378 -3.28 -13.70 -23.19
N ILE A 379 -2.69 -12.97 -22.25
CA ILE A 379 -1.53 -12.08 -22.47
C ILE A 379 -0.55 -12.26 -21.31
N PRO A 380 0.78 -12.28 -21.56
CA PRO A 380 1.78 -12.36 -20.49
C PRO A 380 1.80 -11.10 -19.61
N ASP A 381 2.36 -11.22 -18.41
CA ASP A 381 2.43 -10.07 -17.47
C ASP A 381 3.38 -8.97 -17.94
N THR A 382 4.55 -9.38 -18.44
CA THR A 382 5.65 -8.49 -18.83
C THR A 382 6.33 -8.98 -20.10
N ILE A 383 6.50 -8.06 -21.05
CA ILE A 383 7.32 -8.27 -22.24
C ILE A 383 8.37 -7.18 -22.27
N CYS A 384 9.62 -7.58 -22.38
CA CYS A 384 10.73 -6.65 -22.39
C CYS A 384 11.64 -6.92 -23.58
N LYS A 385 12.31 -5.85 -24.00
CA LYS A 385 13.27 -5.87 -25.09
C LYS A 385 14.66 -5.58 -24.52
N MET A 386 15.64 -6.38 -24.91
CA MET A 386 17.04 -6.10 -24.57
C MET A 386 17.57 -4.94 -25.41
N ASP A 387 18.20 -3.97 -24.76
CA ASP A 387 18.65 -2.73 -25.42
C ASP A 387 19.72 -3.00 -26.49
N ASP A 388 20.59 -3.99 -26.28
CA ASP A 388 21.80 -4.19 -27.08
C ASP A 388 21.60 -5.10 -28.30
N CYS A 389 20.54 -5.92 -28.34
CA CYS A 389 20.46 -7.03 -29.29
C CYS A 389 19.08 -7.29 -29.87
N ASP A 390 18.11 -6.39 -29.64
CA ASP A 390 16.77 -6.46 -30.23
C ASP A 390 16.00 -7.77 -29.91
N LYS A 391 16.42 -8.48 -28.87
CA LYS A 391 15.82 -9.74 -28.40
C LYS A 391 14.66 -9.48 -27.46
N TRP A 392 13.60 -10.27 -27.62
CA TRP A 392 12.41 -10.20 -26.78
C TRP A 392 12.45 -11.26 -25.67
N VAL A 393 12.09 -10.87 -24.46
CA VAL A 393 11.98 -11.76 -23.30
C VAL A 393 10.57 -11.68 -22.74
N ILE A 394 9.96 -12.85 -22.53
CA ILE A 394 8.67 -13.00 -21.85
C ILE A 394 8.97 -13.27 -20.38
N ILE A 395 8.35 -12.46 -19.51
CA ILE A 395 8.43 -12.63 -18.06
C ILE A 395 6.99 -12.70 -17.53
N ASP A 396 6.63 -13.86 -17.03
CA ASP A 396 5.37 -14.12 -16.35
C ASP A 396 5.65 -14.19 -14.84
N ALA A 397 5.07 -13.27 -14.09
CA ALA A 397 5.38 -13.10 -12.68
C ALA A 397 4.54 -14.09 -11.88
N LYS A 398 5.21 -14.96 -11.12
CA LYS A 398 4.54 -16.01 -10.34
C LYS A 398 4.78 -15.81 -8.85
N TYR A 399 3.70 -15.87 -8.09
CA TYR A 399 3.73 -15.64 -6.65
C TYR A 399 3.48 -16.94 -5.84
N TYR A 400 4.35 -17.93 -6.09
CA TYR A 400 4.34 -19.24 -5.42
C TYR A 400 5.53 -19.39 -4.45
N GLU A 401 5.39 -20.33 -3.51
CA GLU A 401 6.52 -20.80 -2.72
C GLU A 401 7.26 -21.92 -3.48
N THR A 402 8.57 -21.76 -3.71
CA THR A 402 9.36 -22.64 -4.58
C THR A 402 10.05 -23.79 -3.82
N ALA A 403 9.59 -24.15 -2.62
CA ALA A 403 10.23 -25.20 -1.82
C ALA A 403 10.13 -26.58 -2.51
N PRO A 404 11.26 -27.25 -2.83
CA PRO A 404 11.28 -28.54 -3.52
C PRO A 404 10.49 -29.66 -2.83
N ASN A 405 10.24 -29.52 -1.52
CA ASN A 405 9.58 -30.52 -0.70
C ASN A 405 8.13 -30.17 -0.33
N GLY A 406 7.59 -29.04 -0.82
CA GLY A 406 6.35 -28.47 -0.30
C GLY A 406 6.48 -28.13 1.18
N GLY A 407 6.28 -26.87 1.57
CA GLY A 407 6.10 -26.58 3.00
C GLY A 407 4.99 -27.49 3.51
N LYS A 408 5.21 -28.27 4.57
CA LYS A 408 4.19 -29.14 5.20
C LYS A 408 2.90 -28.38 5.57
N ASN A 409 2.94 -27.04 5.51
CA ASN A 409 1.90 -26.11 5.92
C ASN A 409 1.43 -25.14 4.79
N THR A 410 1.80 -25.36 3.52
CA THR A 410 1.44 -24.47 2.40
C THR A 410 0.94 -25.24 1.18
N SER A 411 -0.21 -24.86 0.64
CA SER A 411 -0.93 -25.63 -0.39
C SER A 411 -0.45 -25.40 -1.84
N THR A 412 0.55 -24.54 -2.09
CA THR A 412 0.98 -24.20 -3.46
C THR A 412 2.33 -24.80 -3.81
N VAL A 413 2.32 -25.67 -4.83
CA VAL A 413 3.48 -26.39 -5.38
C VAL A 413 3.70 -25.89 -6.81
N GLY A 414 4.57 -24.89 -6.98
CA GLY A 414 4.99 -24.38 -8.29
C GLY A 414 3.87 -23.94 -9.25
N PRO A 415 4.23 -23.51 -10.48
CA PRO A 415 3.25 -23.23 -11.54
C PRO A 415 2.57 -24.52 -12.00
N GLY A 416 1.24 -24.49 -12.14
CA GLY A 416 0.46 -25.63 -12.60
C GLY A 416 0.60 -25.88 -14.10
N ILE A 417 0.11 -27.03 -14.58
CA ILE A 417 0.11 -27.36 -16.02
C ILE A 417 -0.55 -26.28 -16.89
N GLN A 418 -1.58 -25.62 -16.35
CA GLN A 418 -2.27 -24.54 -17.04
C GLN A 418 -1.34 -23.33 -17.25
N ASP A 419 -0.54 -22.95 -16.25
CA ASP A 419 0.40 -21.83 -16.38
C ASP A 419 1.51 -22.16 -17.38
N ILE A 420 2.03 -23.38 -17.32
CA ILE A 420 3.04 -23.86 -18.28
C ILE A 420 2.50 -23.78 -19.72
N LEU A 421 1.24 -24.18 -19.95
CA LEU A 421 0.63 -24.08 -21.29
C LEU A 421 0.43 -22.64 -21.75
N LYS A 422 0.11 -21.70 -20.83
CA LYS A 422 -0.02 -20.28 -21.16
C LYS A 422 1.31 -19.70 -21.64
N GLU A 423 2.42 -20.05 -21.02
CA GLU A 423 3.75 -19.55 -21.42
C GLU A 423 4.11 -19.91 -22.86
N TYR A 424 3.84 -21.15 -23.28
CA TYR A 424 4.06 -21.54 -24.67
C TYR A 424 3.11 -20.81 -25.63
N PHE A 425 1.87 -20.52 -25.22
CA PHE A 425 0.96 -19.71 -26.02
C PHE A 425 1.45 -18.25 -26.14
N TYR A 426 1.97 -17.67 -25.06
CA TYR A 426 2.57 -16.33 -25.08
C TYR A 426 3.75 -16.26 -26.04
N GLN A 427 4.60 -17.29 -26.04
CA GLN A 427 5.68 -17.41 -27.00
C GLN A 427 5.15 -17.41 -28.44
N LEU A 428 4.17 -18.26 -28.77
CA LEU A 428 3.60 -18.31 -30.12
C LEU A 428 3.04 -16.96 -30.57
N LEU A 429 2.32 -16.30 -29.66
CA LEU A 429 1.72 -15.01 -29.95
C LEU A 429 2.82 -13.98 -30.23
N LEU A 430 3.85 -13.91 -29.39
CA LEU A 430 4.97 -12.99 -29.57
C LEU A 430 5.75 -13.27 -30.86
N ASP A 431 6.12 -14.52 -31.11
CA ASP A 431 6.87 -14.94 -32.30
C ASP A 431 6.08 -14.65 -33.59
N GLY A 432 4.76 -14.89 -33.58
CA GLY A 432 3.88 -14.57 -34.71
C GLY A 432 3.71 -13.07 -34.94
N THR A 433 3.75 -12.27 -33.87
CA THR A 433 3.54 -10.82 -33.90
C THR A 433 4.81 -10.03 -34.28
N CYS A 434 6.00 -10.53 -33.90
CA CYS A 434 7.29 -9.84 -34.03
C CYS A 434 8.17 -10.31 -35.20
N ALA A 435 7.68 -11.19 -36.08
CA ALA A 435 8.46 -11.73 -37.19
C ALA A 435 9.19 -10.62 -38.00
N PRO A 436 10.51 -10.76 -38.28
CA PRO A 436 11.33 -11.97 -38.12
C PRO A 436 11.99 -12.15 -36.73
N GLN A 437 11.85 -11.19 -35.82
CA GLN A 437 12.44 -11.27 -34.47
C GLN A 437 11.61 -12.22 -33.60
N LYS A 438 12.25 -13.25 -33.04
CA LYS A 438 11.60 -14.21 -32.14
C LYS A 438 11.90 -13.88 -30.68
N SER A 439 11.05 -14.39 -29.81
CA SER A 439 11.35 -14.52 -28.39
C SER A 439 12.69 -15.25 -28.19
N THR A 440 13.43 -14.84 -27.18
CA THR A 440 14.75 -15.41 -26.86
C THR A 440 14.88 -15.90 -25.43
N ALA A 441 13.92 -15.59 -24.57
CA ALA A 441 13.76 -16.25 -23.28
C ALA A 441 12.29 -16.23 -22.85
N ASN A 442 11.87 -17.30 -22.19
CA ASN A 442 10.54 -17.46 -21.63
C ASN A 442 10.68 -17.81 -20.15
N VAL A 443 10.14 -16.98 -19.25
CA VAL A 443 10.58 -16.96 -17.84
C VAL A 443 9.40 -16.87 -16.89
N PHE A 444 9.33 -17.82 -15.96
CA PHE A 444 8.61 -17.63 -14.70
C PHE A 444 9.50 -16.89 -13.69
N MET A 445 9.03 -15.75 -13.22
CA MET A 445 9.74 -14.91 -12.26
C MET A 445 9.06 -14.93 -10.88
N MET A 446 9.71 -15.59 -9.93
CA MET A 446 9.25 -15.71 -8.55
C MET A 446 10.03 -14.77 -7.62
N PRO A 447 9.46 -14.33 -6.50
CA PRO A 447 10.25 -13.70 -5.45
C PRO A 447 11.19 -14.74 -4.82
N ALA A 448 12.45 -14.38 -4.64
CA ALA A 448 13.42 -15.18 -3.91
C ALA A 448 13.04 -15.27 -2.42
N ARG A 449 13.30 -16.42 -1.80
CA ARG A 449 13.11 -16.59 -0.36
C ARG A 449 13.97 -15.61 0.43
N LEU A 450 13.34 -14.98 1.42
CA LEU A 450 13.95 -13.90 2.19
C LEU A 450 14.01 -14.26 3.67
N ASN A 451 15.23 -14.39 4.17
CA ASN A 451 15.49 -14.46 5.61
C ASN A 451 15.75 -13.06 6.16
N LEU A 452 14.85 -12.55 7.02
CA LEU A 452 14.97 -11.21 7.58
C LEU A 452 16.16 -11.04 8.55
N GLN A 453 16.66 -12.13 9.11
CA GLN A 453 17.81 -12.14 10.02
C GLN A 453 19.15 -12.21 9.27
N SER A 454 19.16 -12.58 7.99
CA SER A 454 20.37 -12.55 7.18
C SER A 454 20.91 -11.13 7.07
N THR A 455 22.21 -10.99 7.35
CA THR A 455 22.96 -9.73 7.17
C THR A 455 23.76 -9.71 5.86
N HIS A 456 23.79 -10.83 5.14
CA HIS A 456 24.46 -10.92 3.85
C HIS A 456 23.54 -10.42 2.75
N GLU A 457 24.04 -9.48 1.95
CA GLU A 457 23.41 -9.14 0.69
C GLU A 457 23.41 -10.36 -0.23
N PRO A 458 22.34 -10.57 -1.01
CA PRO A 458 22.30 -11.66 -1.97
C PRO A 458 23.44 -11.48 -2.98
N ALA A 459 24.18 -12.56 -3.24
CA ALA A 459 25.31 -12.54 -4.17
C ALA A 459 24.89 -12.16 -5.60
N GLN A 460 23.62 -12.38 -5.96
CA GLN A 460 23.03 -12.05 -7.26
C GLN A 460 21.60 -11.55 -7.05
N ALA A 461 21.21 -10.51 -7.79
CA ALA A 461 19.87 -9.93 -7.72
C ALA A 461 18.78 -10.82 -8.36
N CYS A 462 19.19 -11.77 -9.22
CA CYS A 462 18.34 -12.79 -9.82
C CYS A 462 19.11 -14.12 -9.86
N ARG A 463 18.46 -15.20 -9.43
CA ARG A 463 18.99 -16.57 -9.45
C ARG A 463 18.17 -17.43 -10.40
N ILE A 464 18.82 -18.13 -11.33
CA ILE A 464 18.16 -19.15 -12.15
C ILE A 464 18.16 -20.47 -11.39
N SER A 465 16.98 -21.00 -11.11
CA SER A 465 16.77 -22.23 -10.35
C SER A 465 16.61 -23.46 -11.25
N GLY A 466 16.35 -23.27 -12.54
CA GLY A 466 16.27 -24.33 -13.54
C GLY A 466 15.36 -23.96 -14.70
N ASP A 467 14.90 -24.97 -15.45
CA ASP A 467 13.94 -24.78 -16.54
C ASP A 467 12.95 -25.95 -16.66
N ILE A 468 11.78 -25.67 -17.22
CA ILE A 468 10.70 -26.62 -17.46
C ILE A 468 10.65 -26.94 -18.95
N ARG A 469 10.60 -28.24 -19.27
CA ARG A 469 10.52 -28.74 -20.65
C ARG A 469 9.35 -29.70 -20.81
N PHE A 470 8.75 -29.72 -22.00
CA PHE A 470 7.87 -30.80 -22.42
C PHE A 470 8.60 -31.74 -23.38
N PRO A 471 9.00 -32.96 -22.93
CA PRO A 471 9.72 -33.91 -23.78
C PRO A 471 8.97 -34.26 -25.07
N PHE A 472 7.63 -34.30 -25.04
CA PHE A 472 6.83 -34.64 -26.22
C PHE A 472 6.96 -33.61 -27.36
N LEU A 473 7.25 -32.33 -27.05
CA LEU A 473 7.47 -31.31 -28.08
C LEU A 473 8.68 -31.67 -28.94
N GLN A 474 9.69 -32.31 -28.35
CA GLN A 474 10.84 -32.81 -29.08
C GLN A 474 10.45 -33.94 -30.05
N ALA A 475 9.55 -34.84 -29.65
CA ALA A 475 9.04 -35.90 -30.53
C ALA A 475 8.24 -35.36 -31.72
N LEU A 476 7.65 -34.17 -31.59
CA LEU A 476 6.94 -33.47 -32.67
C LEU A 476 7.86 -32.58 -33.54
N GLY A 477 9.16 -32.54 -33.27
CA GLY A 477 10.09 -31.63 -33.95
C GLY A 477 9.94 -30.16 -33.57
N LEU A 478 9.14 -29.86 -32.54
CA LEU A 478 8.88 -28.52 -32.00
C LEU A 478 9.81 -28.19 -30.81
N GLY A 479 10.61 -29.16 -30.38
CA GLY A 479 11.65 -28.98 -29.36
C GLY A 479 12.99 -28.54 -29.95
N MET A 480 14.00 -28.43 -29.07
CA MET A 480 15.29 -27.82 -29.38
C MET A 480 16.25 -28.68 -30.23
N ALA A 481 15.89 -29.93 -30.56
CA ALA A 481 16.77 -30.85 -31.28
C ALA A 481 16.40 -30.93 -32.78
N GLY A 482 17.17 -30.22 -33.60
CA GLY A 482 17.47 -30.56 -34.99
C GLY A 482 16.29 -30.75 -35.95
N SER A 483 15.70 -29.67 -36.46
CA SER A 483 15.27 -29.60 -37.86
C SER A 483 15.02 -28.16 -38.30
N THR A 484 15.12 -27.92 -39.60
CA THR A 484 14.95 -26.66 -40.33
C THR A 484 13.52 -26.06 -40.29
N ALA A 485 12.74 -26.29 -39.22
CA ALA A 485 11.37 -25.82 -39.10
C ALA A 485 11.29 -24.50 -38.29
N ASN A 486 10.57 -23.52 -38.83
CA ASN A 486 10.51 -22.14 -38.36
C ASN A 486 9.87 -21.90 -36.96
N GLN A 487 9.62 -22.92 -36.13
CA GLN A 487 9.02 -22.77 -34.80
C GLN A 487 9.64 -23.74 -33.79
N HIS A 488 10.47 -23.22 -32.88
CA HIS A 488 11.02 -23.96 -31.74
C HIS A 488 10.50 -23.34 -30.44
N PHE A 489 9.94 -24.17 -29.56
CA PHE A 489 9.53 -23.73 -28.24
C PHE A 489 10.72 -23.64 -27.29
N LEU A 490 10.85 -22.49 -26.62
CA LEU A 490 11.88 -22.28 -25.61
C LEU A 490 11.51 -23.06 -24.34
N PRO A 491 12.47 -23.70 -23.65
CA PRO A 491 12.27 -24.10 -22.27
C PRO A 491 11.83 -22.89 -21.42
N ILE A 492 10.98 -23.14 -20.42
CA ILE A 492 10.50 -22.08 -19.54
C ILE A 492 11.47 -22.00 -18.35
N ILE A 493 12.25 -20.92 -18.29
CA ILE A 493 13.20 -20.67 -17.22
C ILE A 493 12.43 -20.39 -15.92
N HIS A 494 12.82 -21.04 -14.84
CA HIS A 494 12.35 -20.73 -13.49
C HIS A 494 13.42 -19.90 -12.77
N ALA A 495 13.13 -18.62 -12.55
CA ALA A 495 14.06 -17.67 -11.95
C ALA A 495 13.46 -17.01 -10.69
N GLU A 496 14.34 -16.64 -9.76
CA GLU A 496 14.00 -16.05 -8.48
C GLU A 496 14.66 -14.67 -8.35
N LEU A 497 13.84 -13.65 -8.12
CA LEU A 497 14.22 -12.25 -8.03
C LEU A 497 14.33 -11.80 -6.58
N ASP A 498 15.41 -11.10 -6.21
CA ASP A 498 15.51 -10.53 -4.87
C ASP A 498 14.43 -9.46 -4.63
N ALA A 499 13.46 -9.79 -3.78
CA ALA A 499 12.30 -8.95 -3.52
C ALA A 499 12.68 -7.60 -2.89
N ARG A 500 13.71 -7.55 -2.03
CA ARG A 500 14.16 -6.29 -1.40
C ARG A 500 14.65 -5.29 -2.44
N THR A 501 15.50 -5.73 -3.36
CA THR A 501 16.07 -4.89 -4.42
C THR A 501 14.99 -4.49 -5.44
N ALA A 502 14.10 -5.41 -5.79
CA ALA A 502 12.98 -5.15 -6.68
C ALA A 502 12.01 -4.10 -6.08
N PHE A 503 11.64 -4.25 -4.81
CA PHE A 503 10.77 -3.32 -4.09
C PHE A 503 11.38 -1.92 -3.97
N HIS A 504 12.68 -1.82 -3.69
CA HIS A 504 13.37 -0.53 -3.64
C HIS A 504 13.39 0.17 -5.02
N SER A 505 13.64 -0.60 -6.08
CA SER A 505 13.62 -0.09 -7.45
C SER A 505 12.22 0.38 -7.88
N TYR A 506 11.17 -0.30 -7.40
CA TYR A 506 9.77 -0.01 -7.71
C TYR A 506 9.20 1.21 -6.97
N SER A 507 9.37 1.29 -5.65
CA SER A 507 8.75 2.35 -4.84
C SER A 507 9.57 3.64 -4.77
N HIS A 508 10.86 3.60 -5.15
CA HIS A 508 11.83 4.68 -4.97
C HIS A 508 12.00 5.14 -3.51
N VAL A 509 11.49 4.36 -2.54
CA VAL A 509 11.63 4.66 -1.10
C VAL A 509 12.95 4.06 -0.59
N SER A 510 13.84 4.92 -0.12
CA SER A 510 15.08 4.53 0.57
C SER A 510 14.76 4.12 2.01
N SER A 511 14.98 2.84 2.33
CA SER A 511 14.75 2.33 3.68
C SER A 511 15.94 2.51 4.63
N THR A 512 17.10 2.98 4.17
CA THR A 512 18.24 3.41 5.01
C THR A 512 19.22 4.22 4.15
N GLY A 513 19.95 5.16 4.73
CA GLY A 513 20.94 6.04 4.08
C GLY A 513 22.18 5.36 3.49
N GLY A 514 22.02 4.20 2.86
CA GLY A 514 23.03 3.51 2.05
C GLY A 514 22.92 3.84 0.56
N VAL A 515 23.94 3.45 -0.19
CA VAL A 515 24.03 3.63 -1.65
C VAL A 515 22.86 2.92 -2.33
N ILE A 516 22.10 3.68 -3.13
CA ILE A 516 20.95 3.20 -3.91
C ILE A 516 21.47 2.26 -5.00
N HIS A 517 21.41 0.95 -4.77
CA HIS A 517 21.58 -0.03 -5.84
C HIS A 517 20.24 -0.18 -6.57
N ARG A 518 20.05 0.59 -7.65
CA ARG A 518 18.99 0.29 -8.62
C ARG A 518 19.26 -1.06 -9.25
N MET A 519 18.21 -1.87 -9.37
CA MET A 519 18.30 -3.14 -10.06
C MET A 519 18.71 -2.92 -11.53
N ASP A 520 19.82 -3.54 -11.95
CA ASP A 520 20.22 -3.56 -13.35
C ASP A 520 19.42 -4.65 -14.08
N SER A 521 18.24 -4.26 -14.56
CA SER A 521 17.34 -5.16 -15.28
C SER A 521 17.98 -5.71 -16.56
N GLN A 522 18.79 -4.92 -17.27
CA GLN A 522 19.48 -5.39 -18.48
C GLN A 522 20.52 -6.47 -18.18
N ALA A 523 21.27 -6.37 -17.07
CA ALA A 523 22.17 -7.44 -16.64
C ALA A 523 21.41 -8.76 -16.33
N ILE A 524 20.22 -8.66 -15.73
CA ILE A 524 19.36 -9.83 -15.49
C ILE A 524 18.86 -10.43 -16.80
N LEU A 525 18.36 -9.60 -17.73
CA LEU A 525 17.91 -10.06 -19.05
C LEU A 525 19.04 -10.75 -19.84
N ARG A 526 20.26 -10.19 -19.81
CA ARG A 526 21.44 -10.84 -20.40
C ARG A 526 21.72 -12.20 -19.76
N THR A 527 21.56 -12.33 -18.44
CA THR A 527 21.77 -13.61 -17.75
C THR A 527 20.74 -14.66 -18.17
N LEU A 528 19.47 -14.28 -18.28
CA LEU A 528 18.38 -15.15 -18.72
C LEU A 528 18.59 -15.63 -20.17
N VAL A 529 18.90 -14.71 -21.08
CA VAL A 529 19.18 -15.04 -22.49
C VAL A 529 20.44 -15.90 -22.65
N ASN A 530 21.51 -15.60 -21.90
CA ASN A 530 22.73 -16.40 -21.96
C ASN A 530 22.53 -17.82 -21.41
N TYR A 531 21.66 -17.99 -20.41
CA TYR A 531 21.29 -19.33 -19.92
C TYR A 531 20.59 -20.11 -21.03
N GLU A 532 19.65 -19.48 -21.72
CA GLU A 532 18.93 -20.07 -22.85
C GLU A 532 19.89 -20.51 -23.97
N GLU A 533 20.76 -19.61 -24.44
CA GLU A 533 21.72 -19.89 -25.50
C GLU A 533 22.74 -20.99 -25.14
N LYS A 534 23.12 -21.09 -23.87
CA LYS A 534 23.96 -22.21 -23.41
C LYS A 534 23.18 -23.52 -23.39
N ALA A 535 21.93 -23.49 -22.93
CA ALA A 535 21.06 -24.65 -22.95
C ALA A 535 20.79 -25.16 -24.37
N THR A 536 20.80 -24.26 -25.37
CA THR A 536 20.70 -24.62 -26.80
C THR A 536 22.01 -25.14 -27.38
N SER A 537 23.16 -24.60 -26.96
CA SER A 537 24.49 -24.94 -27.52
C SER A 537 25.13 -26.22 -26.94
N ILE A 538 24.65 -26.72 -25.80
CA ILE A 538 25.23 -27.89 -25.09
C ILE A 538 24.68 -29.23 -25.61
N ARG A 539 23.93 -29.25 -26.73
CA ARG A 539 23.38 -30.46 -27.35
C ARG A 539 23.43 -30.38 -28.87
#